data_AF-A0A9R0VCH9-F1
#
_entry.id   AF-A0A9R0VCH9-F1
#
_cell.length_a   1.000
_cell.length_b   1.000
_cell.length_c   1.000
_cell.angle_alpha   90.00
_cell.angle_beta   90.00
_cell.angle_gamma   90.00
#
_symmetry.space_group_name_H-M   'P 1'
#
loop_
_entity.id
_entity.type
_entity.pdbx_description
1 polymer ?
#
loop_
_entity_poly.entity_id
_entity_poly.type
_entity_poly.pdbx_seq_one_letter_code
_entity_poly.pdbx_strand_id
1 'polypeptide(L)'
;MQRLASSRRLLQAALAPGRAHSSLSAAAVAAAPENGAGAPKMPPFAYTPPPYDGPRVAEIAQKRAQFLSPSLFHFYDRPLNIVDGKMQYLFDEDGRRYLDAFGGIATVCCGHCHPDVIEAIVNQAKKIQHSTVLYLNHAIADFAEALAAKMPGDLKVVFFTNSGTEANELALMIARLYTGSHDIISLRNGYHGNAAATMGATAQSNWKFNVVQTGVHHALNPDPYRGAFGSDGEKYARDIQETIDYGTTGRVAGFISEAIQGVGGIVELAPGYLPAAYDMVRKAGGLCIADEVQAGVARTGSHFWGFEGQGVIPDIVTMAKGIGNGIPIGAVVTTPEIAKVLTRRSYFNTFGGNPVSTAAGHAVLKVLEKEKLQENAFVVGSYLKEKLNALKEKHDQLSATLGGKASFSGSSW
;
A
#
# COMPACT_ATOMS: atom_id res chain seq x y z
N MET A 1 -20.59 33.17 -32.05
CA MET A 1 -19.81 34.07 -31.18
C MET A 1 -20.47 34.35 -29.82
N GLN A 2 -21.19 33.39 -29.22
CA GLN A 2 -21.80 33.56 -27.87
C GLN A 2 -21.75 32.29 -26.99
N ARG A 3 -20.85 31.34 -27.29
CA ARG A 3 -20.60 30.14 -26.47
C ARG A 3 -19.13 29.96 -26.05
N LEU A 4 -18.41 31.08 -25.89
CA LEU A 4 -17.01 31.12 -25.47
C LEU A 4 -16.76 31.97 -24.21
N ALA A 5 -17.82 32.51 -23.59
CA ALA A 5 -17.73 33.40 -22.43
C ALA A 5 -17.99 32.74 -21.08
N SER A 6 -18.63 31.56 -21.03
CA SER A 6 -18.94 30.84 -19.78
C SER A 6 -17.79 29.95 -19.27
N SER A 7 -16.89 29.51 -20.15
CA SER A 7 -15.75 28.63 -19.80
C SER A 7 -14.54 29.38 -19.23
N ARG A 8 -14.49 30.71 -19.34
CA ARG A 8 -13.39 31.54 -18.81
C ARG A 8 -13.56 31.95 -17.33
N ARG A 9 -14.77 31.86 -16.75
CA ARG A 9 -15.00 32.19 -15.33
C ARG A 9 -14.69 31.05 -14.35
N LEU A 10 -14.62 29.81 -14.81
CA LEU A 10 -14.25 28.66 -13.97
C LEU A 10 -12.74 28.39 -13.96
N LEU A 11 -11.98 28.86 -14.96
CA LEU A 11 -10.52 28.68 -15.03
C LEU A 11 -9.71 29.73 -14.25
N GLN A 12 -10.30 30.89 -13.88
CA GLN A 12 -9.62 31.91 -13.07
C GLN A 12 -9.73 31.69 -11.55
N ALA A 13 -10.57 30.76 -11.09
CA ALA A 13 -10.67 30.41 -9.67
C ALA A 13 -9.60 29.40 -9.21
N ALA A 14 -8.90 28.74 -10.14
CA ALA A 14 -7.87 27.74 -9.87
C ALA A 14 -6.42 28.28 -9.94
N LEU A 15 -6.24 29.58 -10.24
CA LEU A 15 -4.92 30.19 -10.50
C LEU A 15 -4.67 31.50 -9.72
N ALA A 16 -5.41 31.78 -8.65
CA ALA A 16 -5.10 32.92 -7.79
C ALA A 16 -4.07 32.52 -6.69
N PRO A 17 -2.86 33.10 -6.67
CA PRO A 17 -1.96 32.96 -5.53
C PRO A 17 -2.48 33.81 -4.37
N GLY A 18 -2.62 33.20 -3.20
CA GLY A 18 -2.99 33.91 -1.97
C GLY A 18 -4.49 34.01 -1.73
N ARG A 19 -5.09 32.96 -1.15
CA ARG A 19 -6.07 33.19 -0.09
C ARG A 19 -5.32 33.14 1.23
N ALA A 20 -5.05 34.33 1.74
CA ALA A 20 -4.64 34.56 3.11
C ALA A 20 -5.51 33.73 4.06
N HIS A 21 -4.87 33.19 5.08
CA HIS A 21 -5.50 32.63 6.27
C HIS A 21 -6.67 33.52 6.70
N SER A 22 -7.90 33.06 6.45
CA SER A 22 -9.04 33.59 7.19
C SER A 22 -8.82 33.14 8.62
N SER A 23 -8.53 34.09 9.50
CA SER A 23 -8.61 33.92 10.95
C SER A 23 -9.90 33.20 11.27
N LEU A 24 -9.82 31.91 11.63
CA LEU A 24 -10.93 31.19 12.21
C LEU A 24 -11.16 31.78 13.59
N SER A 25 -12.07 32.74 13.63
CA SER A 25 -12.83 33.08 14.83
C SER A 25 -13.30 31.76 15.44
N ALA A 26 -13.00 31.59 16.72
CA ALA A 26 -13.49 30.50 17.55
C ALA A 26 -15.02 30.62 17.69
N ALA A 27 -15.75 30.25 16.65
CA ALA A 27 -17.16 29.92 16.76
C ALA A 27 -17.22 28.49 17.31
N ALA A 28 -17.67 28.36 18.55
CA ALA A 28 -18.01 27.08 19.15
C ALA A 28 -19.15 26.45 18.32
N VAL A 29 -18.77 25.59 17.38
CA VAL A 29 -19.74 24.72 16.70
C VAL A 29 -20.06 23.61 17.71
N ALA A 30 -21.31 23.61 18.17
CA ALA A 30 -21.84 22.64 19.11
C ALA A 30 -21.48 21.21 18.70
N ALA A 31 -21.21 20.36 19.71
CA ALA A 31 -20.97 18.94 19.52
C ALA A 31 -22.00 18.35 18.55
N ALA A 32 -21.53 17.54 17.59
CA ALA A 32 -22.41 16.76 16.74
C ALA A 32 -23.44 16.06 17.65
N PRO A 33 -24.75 16.13 17.33
CA PRO A 33 -25.78 15.64 18.22
C PRO A 33 -25.47 14.18 18.56
N GLU A 34 -25.53 13.85 19.85
CA GLU A 34 -25.47 12.47 20.30
C GLU A 34 -26.49 11.68 19.49
N ASN A 35 -25.99 10.61 18.86
CA ASN A 35 -26.72 9.79 17.92
C ASN A 35 -28.14 9.48 18.43
N GLY A 36 -29.15 9.89 17.66
CA GLY A 36 -30.54 9.58 17.94
C GLY A 36 -30.80 8.07 18.06
N ALA A 37 -31.92 7.72 18.69
CA ALA A 37 -32.37 6.34 18.85
C ALA A 37 -32.36 5.60 17.51
N GLY A 38 -31.37 4.71 17.29
CA GLY A 38 -31.20 3.95 16.05
C GLY A 38 -29.76 3.80 15.55
N ALA A 39 -28.78 4.54 16.08
CA ALA A 39 -27.39 4.32 15.68
C ALA A 39 -26.83 2.98 16.20
N PRO A 40 -26.05 2.26 15.37
CA PRO A 40 -25.44 0.99 15.79
C PRO A 40 -24.53 1.22 17.00
N LYS A 41 -24.73 0.41 18.04
CA LYS A 41 -23.86 0.41 19.22
C LYS A 41 -22.63 -0.45 18.91
N MET A 42 -21.44 0.07 19.22
CA MET A 42 -20.22 -0.74 19.11
C MET A 42 -20.29 -1.94 20.06
N PRO A 43 -19.72 -3.10 19.69
CA PRO A 43 -19.71 -4.27 20.55
C PRO A 43 -18.94 -4.01 21.86
N PRO A 44 -19.23 -4.76 22.94
CA PRO A 44 -18.43 -4.70 24.16
C PRO A 44 -16.95 -4.98 23.88
N PHE A 45 -16.06 -4.30 24.60
CA PHE A 45 -14.61 -4.51 24.51
C PHE A 45 -13.98 -4.22 25.86
N ALA A 46 -13.31 -5.21 26.43
CA ALA A 46 -12.76 -5.16 27.79
C ALA A 46 -11.39 -4.47 27.82
N TYR A 47 -11.38 -3.17 27.51
CA TYR A 47 -10.19 -2.34 27.58
C TYR A 47 -10.59 -0.87 27.74
N THR A 48 -9.92 -0.19 28.67
CA THR A 48 -10.04 1.25 28.88
C THR A 48 -8.63 1.84 28.79
N PRO A 49 -8.38 2.82 27.90
CA PRO A 49 -7.08 3.45 27.82
C PRO A 49 -6.77 4.21 29.12
N PRO A 50 -5.49 4.37 29.48
CA PRO A 50 -5.12 5.25 30.58
C PRO A 50 -5.55 6.71 30.30
N PRO A 51 -5.77 7.54 31.32
CA PRO A 51 -6.06 8.96 31.12
C PRO A 51 -4.94 9.63 30.31
N TYR A 52 -5.33 10.40 29.30
CA TYR A 52 -4.39 11.17 28.49
C TYR A 52 -4.08 12.51 29.14
N ASP A 53 -2.79 12.77 29.38
CA ASP A 53 -2.26 14.00 30.00
C ASP A 53 -1.38 14.83 29.05
N GLY A 54 -1.37 14.48 27.75
CA GLY A 54 -0.57 15.14 26.73
C GLY A 54 -1.22 16.39 26.11
N PRO A 55 -0.54 17.00 25.11
CA PRO A 55 -1.03 18.21 24.43
C PRO A 55 -2.32 17.94 23.67
N ARG A 56 -3.22 18.94 23.67
CA ARG A 56 -4.52 18.84 22.99
C ARG A 56 -4.40 19.10 21.48
N VAL A 57 -5.43 18.72 20.72
CA VAL A 57 -5.50 18.90 19.25
C VAL A 57 -5.02 20.28 18.77
N ALA A 58 -5.45 21.37 19.43
CA ALA A 58 -5.10 22.74 19.01
C ALA A 58 -3.60 23.03 19.13
N GLU A 59 -2.97 22.61 20.23
CA GLU A 59 -1.53 22.77 20.44
C GLU A 59 -0.73 21.91 19.46
N ILE A 60 -1.17 20.67 19.22
CA ILE A 60 -0.56 19.79 18.21
C ILE A 60 -0.64 20.43 16.83
N ALA A 61 -1.80 20.95 16.45
CA ALA A 61 -2.00 21.61 15.15
C ALA A 61 -1.05 22.82 14.99
N GLN A 62 -0.87 23.63 16.03
CA GLN A 62 0.07 24.75 16.03
C GLN A 62 1.51 24.27 15.83
N LYS A 63 1.95 23.25 16.59
CA LYS A 63 3.29 22.67 16.43
C LYS A 63 3.49 22.10 15.03
N ARG A 64 2.50 21.42 14.47
CA ARG A 64 2.56 20.87 13.11
C ARG A 64 2.71 21.99 12.07
N ALA A 65 1.93 23.07 12.20
CA ALA A 65 2.01 24.21 11.30
C ALA A 65 3.36 24.93 11.35
N GLN A 66 4.03 24.92 12.52
CA GLN A 66 5.31 25.58 12.71
C GLN A 66 6.52 24.71 12.32
N PHE A 67 6.48 23.41 12.61
CA PHE A 67 7.67 22.55 12.60
C PHE A 67 7.62 21.40 11.60
N LEU A 68 6.47 21.09 10.98
CA LEU A 68 6.35 20.02 10.00
C LEU A 68 6.13 20.54 8.57
N SER A 69 6.34 19.65 7.60
CA SER A 69 6.10 19.95 6.19
C SER A 69 4.67 20.43 5.93
N PRO A 70 4.49 21.50 5.13
CA PRO A 70 3.16 21.99 4.76
C PRO A 70 2.40 21.04 3.81
N SER A 71 3.05 19.99 3.28
CA SER A 71 2.42 18.99 2.41
C SER A 71 1.53 17.99 3.14
N LEU A 72 1.49 18.04 4.47
CA LEU A 72 0.68 17.15 5.30
C LEU A 72 -0.78 17.62 5.32
N PHE A 73 -1.72 16.67 5.22
CA PHE A 73 -3.15 16.92 5.35
C PHE A 73 -3.78 16.06 6.45
N HIS A 74 -5.01 16.40 6.84
CA HIS A 74 -5.83 15.63 7.78
C HIS A 74 -6.92 14.88 7.00
N PHE A 75 -7.27 13.67 7.45
CA PHE A 75 -8.36 12.90 6.84
C PHE A 75 -9.76 13.43 7.19
N TYR A 76 -9.88 14.21 8.26
CA TYR A 76 -11.15 14.70 8.79
C TYR A 76 -11.10 16.21 8.99
N ASP A 77 -12.23 16.89 8.75
CA ASP A 77 -12.39 18.34 8.97
C ASP A 77 -12.10 18.75 10.41
N ARG A 78 -12.47 17.88 11.37
CA ARG A 78 -12.04 17.96 12.76
C ARG A 78 -10.92 16.94 12.98
N PRO A 79 -9.64 17.37 13.03
CA PRO A 79 -8.53 16.46 13.25
C PRO A 79 -8.70 15.67 14.55
N LEU A 80 -8.37 14.38 14.50
CA LEU A 80 -8.39 13.51 15.67
C LEU A 80 -6.98 13.46 16.28
N ASN A 81 -6.89 13.66 17.59
CA ASN A 81 -5.69 13.30 18.36
C ASN A 81 -5.86 11.86 18.83
N ILE A 82 -5.29 10.91 18.09
CA ILE A 82 -5.32 9.48 18.45
C ILE A 82 -4.13 9.21 19.36
N VAL A 83 -4.41 8.74 20.57
CA VAL A 83 -3.42 8.65 21.67
C VAL A 83 -3.19 7.23 22.16
N ASP A 84 -4.14 6.32 21.90
CA ASP A 84 -4.04 4.93 22.29
C ASP A 84 -4.66 4.02 21.22
N GLY A 85 -4.21 2.77 21.16
CA GLY A 85 -4.67 1.77 20.21
C GLY A 85 -4.58 0.36 20.80
N LYS A 86 -5.65 -0.42 20.62
CA LYS A 86 -5.73 -1.82 21.06
C LYS A 86 -6.50 -2.66 20.05
N MET A 87 -5.83 -3.65 19.47
CA MET A 87 -6.40 -4.54 18.46
C MET A 87 -7.04 -3.73 17.31
N GLN A 88 -8.33 -3.89 17.04
CA GLN A 88 -9.05 -3.17 15.98
C GLN A 88 -9.51 -1.75 16.37
N TYR A 89 -9.19 -1.28 17.57
CA TYR A 89 -9.70 -0.01 18.08
C TYR A 89 -8.60 1.03 18.30
N LEU A 90 -8.98 2.29 18.07
CA LEU A 90 -8.22 3.49 18.40
C LEU A 90 -8.99 4.33 19.41
N PHE A 91 -8.29 5.09 20.23
CA PHE A 91 -8.88 5.98 21.22
C PHE A 91 -8.31 7.40 21.08
N ASP A 92 -9.17 8.40 21.17
CA ASP A 92 -8.75 9.80 21.18
C ASP A 92 -8.39 10.31 22.58
N GLU A 93 -7.94 11.56 22.65
CA GLU A 93 -7.55 12.27 23.87
C GLU A 93 -8.66 12.40 24.94
N ASP A 94 -9.94 12.18 24.57
CA ASP A 94 -11.08 12.18 25.50
C ASP A 94 -11.52 10.75 25.87
N GLY A 95 -10.79 9.73 25.43
CA GLY A 95 -11.09 8.32 25.66
C GLY A 95 -12.20 7.77 24.74
N ARG A 96 -12.61 8.52 23.71
CA ARG A 96 -13.61 8.04 22.76
C ARG A 96 -13.01 6.94 21.90
N ARG A 97 -13.72 5.82 21.81
CA ARG A 97 -13.32 4.65 21.03
C ARG A 97 -13.79 4.74 19.57
N TYR A 98 -12.92 4.32 18.66
CA TYR A 98 -13.15 4.25 17.22
C TYR A 98 -12.80 2.84 16.72
N LEU A 99 -13.63 2.25 15.86
CA LEU A 99 -13.24 1.09 15.05
C LEU A 99 -12.32 1.57 13.93
N ASP A 100 -11.09 1.05 13.89
CA ASP A 100 -10.16 1.34 12.81
C ASP A 100 -10.36 0.38 11.65
N ALA A 101 -11.16 0.80 10.66
CA ALA A 101 -11.37 0.09 9.42
C ALA A 101 -10.32 0.43 8.33
N PHE A 102 -9.30 1.23 8.65
CA PHE A 102 -8.26 1.66 7.72
C PHE A 102 -6.90 1.01 8.00
N GLY A 103 -6.63 0.68 9.26
CA GLY A 103 -5.42 -0.02 9.70
C GLY A 103 -4.15 0.75 9.41
N GLY A 104 -4.18 2.09 9.53
CA GLY A 104 -3.03 2.94 9.20
C GLY A 104 -2.55 2.79 7.75
N ILE A 105 -3.48 2.86 6.78
CA ILE A 105 -3.22 2.60 5.35
C ILE A 105 -2.74 1.15 5.15
N ALA A 106 -3.57 0.18 5.55
CA ALA A 106 -3.32 -1.26 5.40
C ALA A 106 -1.98 -1.76 6.01
N THR A 107 -1.50 -1.08 7.06
CA THR A 107 -0.23 -1.38 7.73
C THR A 107 -0.41 -2.27 8.95
N VAL A 108 -1.44 -2.01 9.75
CA VAL A 108 -1.71 -2.71 11.01
C VAL A 108 -2.59 -3.93 10.73
N CYS A 109 -1.97 -5.07 10.41
CA CYS A 109 -2.66 -6.32 10.06
C CYS A 109 -2.95 -7.23 11.26
N CYS A 110 -2.14 -7.21 12.31
CA CYS A 110 -2.33 -7.99 13.54
C CYS A 110 -3.14 -7.22 14.61
N GLY A 111 -3.55 -5.99 14.30
CA GLY A 111 -4.15 -5.07 15.27
C GLY A 111 -3.12 -4.22 16.01
N HIS A 112 -3.60 -3.12 16.58
CA HIS A 112 -2.81 -2.14 17.34
C HIS A 112 -2.28 -2.76 18.63
N CYS A 113 -0.99 -2.53 18.89
CA CYS A 113 -0.32 -2.96 20.12
C CYS A 113 -0.53 -4.46 20.43
N HIS A 114 -0.42 -5.31 19.40
CA HIS A 114 -0.53 -6.77 19.57
C HIS A 114 0.54 -7.27 20.55
N PRO A 115 0.17 -8.00 21.62
CA PRO A 115 1.10 -8.33 22.71
C PRO A 115 2.35 -9.07 22.23
N ASP A 116 2.20 -10.10 21.40
CA ASP A 116 3.33 -10.90 20.90
C ASP A 116 4.31 -10.07 20.04
N VAL A 117 3.80 -9.08 19.27
CA VAL A 117 4.63 -8.20 18.43
C VAL A 117 5.37 -7.18 19.28
N ILE A 118 4.66 -6.55 20.24
CA ILE A 118 5.26 -5.59 21.18
C ILE A 118 6.31 -6.25 22.07
N GLU A 119 6.04 -7.46 22.56
CA GLU A 119 7.00 -8.22 23.36
C GLU A 119 8.29 -8.51 22.56
N ALA A 120 8.17 -8.94 21.30
CA ALA A 120 9.32 -9.16 20.42
C ALA A 120 10.16 -7.88 20.22
N ILE A 121 9.49 -6.74 19.98
CA ILE A 121 10.14 -5.43 19.84
C ILE A 121 10.90 -5.07 21.12
N VAL A 122 10.24 -5.11 22.28
CA VAL A 122 10.82 -4.73 23.57
C VAL A 122 12.01 -5.63 23.92
N ASN A 123 11.86 -6.94 23.74
CA ASN A 123 12.90 -7.91 24.05
C ASN A 123 14.14 -7.73 23.17
N GLN A 124 13.95 -7.43 21.88
CA GLN A 124 15.07 -7.16 20.99
C GLN A 124 15.74 -5.81 21.30
N ALA A 125 14.97 -4.76 21.55
CA ALA A 125 15.48 -3.43 21.87
C ALA A 125 16.31 -3.40 23.16
N LYS A 126 15.95 -4.19 24.17
CA LYS A 126 16.74 -4.36 25.41
C LYS A 126 18.10 -5.02 25.19
N LYS A 127 18.27 -5.78 24.10
CA LYS A 127 19.53 -6.45 23.76
C LYS A 127 20.38 -5.58 22.86
N ILE A 128 19.83 -5.22 21.69
CA ILE A 128 20.48 -4.36 20.71
C ILE A 128 19.44 -3.76 19.76
N GLN A 129 19.43 -2.44 19.70
CA GLN A 129 18.54 -1.66 18.84
C GLN A 129 19.04 -1.59 17.38
N HIS A 130 20.36 -1.63 17.17
CA HIS A 130 20.95 -1.51 15.83
C HIS A 130 22.38 -2.06 15.77
N SER A 131 22.71 -2.81 14.72
CA SER A 131 24.06 -3.31 14.45
C SER A 131 24.45 -3.33 12.97
N THR A 132 23.66 -2.74 12.07
CA THR A 132 23.68 -2.95 10.60
C THR A 132 23.67 -4.43 10.17
N VAL A 133 23.37 -4.70 8.90
CA VAL A 133 23.42 -6.06 8.30
C VAL A 133 24.85 -6.55 8.04
N LEU A 134 25.85 -5.66 8.14
CA LEU A 134 27.26 -6.04 7.96
C LEU A 134 27.81 -6.87 9.13
N TYR A 135 27.15 -6.83 10.29
CA TYR A 135 27.44 -7.73 11.40
C TYR A 135 26.38 -8.84 11.44
N LEU A 136 26.78 -10.02 11.93
CA LEU A 136 25.87 -11.14 12.05
C LEU A 136 24.83 -10.89 13.15
N ASN A 137 23.55 -11.10 12.81
CA ASN A 137 22.44 -11.08 13.76
C ASN A 137 21.35 -12.06 13.31
N HIS A 138 21.05 -13.08 14.14
CA HIS A 138 20.09 -14.12 13.83
C HIS A 138 18.68 -13.58 13.54
N ALA A 139 18.23 -12.51 14.23
CA ALA A 139 16.89 -11.96 14.02
C ALA A 139 16.64 -11.51 12.56
N ILE A 140 17.70 -11.14 11.84
CA ILE A 140 17.63 -10.77 10.43
C ILE A 140 17.52 -12.02 9.56
N ALA A 141 18.37 -13.01 9.81
CA ALA A 141 18.40 -14.27 9.07
C ALA A 141 17.13 -15.10 9.27
N ASP A 142 16.65 -15.22 10.52
CA ASP A 142 15.43 -15.96 10.86
C ASP A 142 14.21 -15.34 10.18
N PHE A 143 14.13 -14.01 10.12
CA PHE A 143 13.02 -13.35 9.43
C PHE A 143 13.12 -13.52 7.91
N ALA A 144 14.33 -13.46 7.34
CA ALA A 144 14.54 -13.70 5.92
C ALA A 144 14.14 -15.14 5.53
N GLU A 145 14.51 -16.13 6.34
CA GLU A 145 14.11 -17.53 6.14
C GLU A 145 12.59 -17.69 6.23
N ALA A 146 11.96 -17.14 7.26
CA ALA A 146 10.52 -17.20 7.43
C ALA A 146 9.75 -16.53 6.28
N LEU A 147 10.27 -15.41 5.75
CA LEU A 147 9.66 -14.72 4.61
C LEU A 147 9.86 -15.48 3.30
N ALA A 148 11.06 -16.02 3.05
CA ALA A 148 11.34 -16.86 1.89
C ALA A 148 10.47 -18.13 1.88
N ALA A 149 10.18 -18.70 3.05
CA ALA A 149 9.27 -19.85 3.17
C ALA A 149 7.81 -19.55 2.77
N LYS A 150 7.43 -18.27 2.66
CA LYS A 150 6.12 -17.84 2.15
C LYS A 150 6.11 -17.58 0.65
N MET A 151 7.24 -17.74 -0.05
CA MET A 151 7.33 -17.46 -1.48
C MET A 151 7.27 -18.73 -2.34
N PRO A 152 6.72 -18.66 -3.55
CA PRO A 152 6.72 -19.78 -4.48
C PRO A 152 8.07 -19.94 -5.21
N GLY A 153 8.34 -21.15 -5.70
CA GLY A 153 9.49 -21.42 -6.57
C GLY A 153 10.84 -21.17 -5.90
N ASP A 154 11.74 -20.48 -6.60
CA ASP A 154 13.11 -20.18 -6.12
C ASP A 154 13.26 -18.73 -5.62
N LEU A 155 12.15 -18.04 -5.33
CA LEU A 155 12.12 -16.70 -4.75
C LEU A 155 12.54 -16.75 -3.27
N LYS A 156 13.85 -16.72 -2.99
CA LYS A 156 14.38 -16.93 -1.63
C LYS A 156 15.45 -15.95 -1.16
N VAL A 157 15.92 -15.06 -2.02
CA VAL A 157 16.91 -14.04 -1.62
C VAL A 157 16.17 -12.78 -1.18
N VAL A 158 16.27 -12.47 0.11
CA VAL A 158 15.60 -11.34 0.75
C VAL A 158 16.56 -10.17 0.94
N PHE A 159 16.17 -9.00 0.46
CA PHE A 159 16.82 -7.73 0.76
C PHE A 159 15.89 -6.88 1.62
N PHE A 160 16.33 -6.47 2.81
CA PHE A 160 15.54 -5.59 3.67
C PHE A 160 15.81 -4.11 3.39
N THR A 161 14.74 -3.32 3.46
CA THR A 161 14.68 -1.86 3.35
C THR A 161 13.82 -1.32 4.49
N ASN A 162 13.54 -0.02 4.52
CA ASN A 162 12.73 0.62 5.58
C ASN A 162 11.30 0.93 5.13
N SER A 163 11.01 0.88 3.83
CA SER A 163 9.71 1.28 3.28
C SER A 163 9.40 0.59 1.95
N GLY A 164 8.12 0.65 1.55
CA GLY A 164 7.69 0.19 0.23
C GLY A 164 8.32 0.98 -0.92
N THR A 165 8.51 2.31 -0.75
CA THR A 165 9.23 3.14 -1.72
C THR A 165 10.66 2.63 -1.94
N GLU A 166 11.40 2.33 -0.87
CA GLU A 166 12.77 1.81 -0.98
C GLU A 166 12.79 0.40 -1.59
N ALA A 167 11.83 -0.46 -1.23
CA ALA A 167 11.70 -1.79 -1.82
C ALA A 167 11.46 -1.72 -3.34
N ASN A 168 10.54 -0.86 -3.77
CA ASN A 168 10.26 -0.66 -5.20
C ASN A 168 11.44 -0.01 -5.94
N GLU A 169 12.11 1.00 -5.37
CA GLU A 169 13.34 1.55 -5.96
C GLU A 169 14.41 0.47 -6.19
N LEU A 170 14.61 -0.40 -5.19
CA LEU A 170 15.55 -1.51 -5.29
C LEU A 170 15.12 -2.52 -6.37
N ALA A 171 13.84 -2.88 -6.44
CA ALA A 171 13.34 -3.81 -7.45
C ALA A 171 13.51 -3.25 -8.89
N LEU A 172 13.18 -1.98 -9.10
CA LEU A 172 13.38 -1.30 -10.39
C LEU A 172 14.87 -1.23 -10.77
N MET A 173 15.74 -0.96 -9.79
CA MET A 173 17.19 -0.97 -10.00
C MET A 173 17.71 -2.37 -10.36
N ILE A 174 17.29 -3.41 -9.62
CA ILE A 174 17.67 -4.81 -9.90
C ILE A 174 17.26 -5.20 -11.33
N ALA A 175 16.03 -4.88 -11.73
CA ALA A 175 15.52 -5.19 -13.07
C ALA A 175 16.35 -4.54 -14.17
N ARG A 176 16.71 -3.25 -14.02
CA ARG A 176 17.58 -2.54 -14.95
C ARG A 176 18.99 -3.13 -15.01
N LEU A 177 19.57 -3.46 -13.86
CA LEU A 177 20.92 -4.05 -13.77
C LEU A 177 20.98 -5.46 -14.37
N TYR A 178 19.94 -6.26 -14.19
CA TYR A 178 19.86 -7.63 -14.68
C TYR A 178 19.70 -7.69 -16.19
N THR A 179 18.74 -6.95 -16.72
CA THR A 179 18.41 -6.98 -18.15
C THR A 179 19.32 -6.11 -19.02
N GLY A 180 19.98 -5.11 -18.42
CA GLY A 180 20.72 -4.07 -19.16
C GLY A 180 19.81 -3.08 -19.91
N SER A 181 18.49 -3.14 -19.71
CA SER A 181 17.52 -2.20 -20.28
C SER A 181 17.15 -1.13 -19.26
N HIS A 182 16.64 0.02 -19.72
CA HIS A 182 16.26 1.14 -18.84
C HIS A 182 14.74 1.25 -18.63
N ASP A 183 13.96 0.94 -19.65
CA ASP A 183 12.52 1.16 -19.68
C ASP A 183 11.76 0.20 -18.75
N ILE A 184 10.89 0.75 -17.91
CA ILE A 184 9.96 0.03 -17.04
C ILE A 184 8.54 0.30 -17.54
N ILE A 185 7.68 -0.71 -17.51
CA ILE A 185 6.24 -0.54 -17.72
C ILE A 185 5.54 -0.62 -16.37
N SER A 186 4.63 0.32 -16.12
CA SER A 186 3.68 0.31 -14.99
C SER A 186 2.26 0.53 -15.51
N LEU A 187 1.26 0.44 -14.64
CA LEU A 187 -0.14 0.63 -14.99
C LEU A 187 -0.59 2.06 -14.70
N ARG A 188 -1.44 2.61 -15.58
CA ARG A 188 -2.26 3.77 -15.23
C ARG A 188 -3.04 3.47 -13.95
N ASN A 189 -3.27 4.50 -13.12
CA ASN A 189 -3.89 4.40 -11.79
C ASN A 189 -3.05 3.72 -10.68
N GLY A 190 -1.86 3.18 -10.99
CA GLY A 190 -0.97 2.55 -10.00
C GLY A 190 -0.25 3.54 -9.07
N TYR A 191 0.15 3.07 -7.88
CA TYR A 191 0.97 3.80 -6.92
C TYR A 191 2.11 2.92 -6.40
N HIS A 192 3.35 3.38 -6.59
CA HIS A 192 4.56 2.60 -6.27
C HIS A 192 5.55 3.32 -5.35
N GLY A 193 5.21 4.53 -4.88
CA GLY A 193 6.05 5.30 -3.96
C GLY A 193 6.37 6.69 -4.47
N ASN A 194 7.25 7.39 -3.75
CA ASN A 194 7.49 8.81 -3.90
C ASN A 194 8.98 9.19 -4.10
N ALA A 195 9.85 8.22 -4.37
CA ALA A 195 11.23 8.47 -4.79
C ALA A 195 11.30 8.63 -6.33
N ALA A 196 12.46 9.00 -6.89
CA ALA A 196 12.53 9.44 -8.29
C ALA A 196 12.01 8.40 -9.31
N ALA A 197 12.40 7.12 -9.20
CA ALA A 197 11.94 6.09 -10.14
C ALA A 197 10.53 5.61 -9.80
N THR A 198 10.21 5.47 -8.51
CA THR A 198 8.89 5.02 -8.04
C THR A 198 7.77 6.04 -8.26
N MET A 199 8.08 7.34 -8.15
CA MET A 199 7.19 8.42 -8.56
C MET A 199 7.01 8.44 -10.09
N GLY A 200 8.06 8.05 -10.84
CA GLY A 200 7.99 7.78 -12.27
C GLY A 200 6.93 6.71 -12.57
N ALA A 201 7.00 5.55 -11.89
CA ALA A 201 6.06 4.43 -11.99
C ALA A 201 4.66 4.74 -11.43
N THR A 202 4.54 5.67 -10.50
CA THR A 202 3.24 6.10 -9.97
C THR A 202 2.47 6.87 -11.04
N ALA A 203 1.25 6.43 -11.35
CA ALA A 203 0.44 6.94 -12.44
C ALA A 203 -0.78 7.74 -11.97
N GLN A 204 -0.59 8.54 -10.91
CA GLN A 204 -1.60 9.38 -10.28
C GLN A 204 -1.08 10.80 -10.12
N SER A 205 -1.75 11.77 -10.77
CA SER A 205 -1.24 13.14 -10.89
C SER A 205 -0.99 13.88 -9.57
N ASN A 206 -1.80 13.62 -8.55
CA ASN A 206 -1.67 14.20 -7.21
C ASN A 206 -0.44 13.71 -6.43
N TRP A 207 0.21 12.63 -6.89
CA TRP A 207 1.41 12.06 -6.29
C TRP A 207 2.68 12.30 -7.13
N LYS A 208 2.59 13.11 -8.19
CA LYS A 208 3.73 13.41 -9.07
C LYS A 208 4.15 14.86 -8.92
N PHE A 209 5.43 15.06 -8.63
CA PHE A 209 6.09 16.36 -8.74
C PHE A 209 6.68 16.54 -10.13
N ASN A 210 6.79 17.79 -10.58
CA ASN A 210 7.42 18.15 -11.85
C ASN A 210 8.96 18.09 -11.74
N VAL A 211 9.50 16.89 -11.64
CA VAL A 211 10.93 16.59 -11.61
C VAL A 211 11.25 15.54 -12.67
N VAL A 212 12.54 15.37 -12.98
CA VAL A 212 12.98 14.39 -13.98
C VAL A 212 12.56 12.97 -13.58
N GLN A 213 11.74 12.36 -14.41
CA GLN A 213 11.28 10.97 -14.33
C GLN A 213 11.53 10.35 -15.71
N THR A 214 12.39 9.33 -15.82
CA THR A 214 12.78 8.75 -17.12
C THR A 214 12.66 7.23 -17.14
N GLY A 215 12.49 6.68 -18.35
CA GLY A 215 12.45 5.23 -18.58
C GLY A 215 11.27 4.54 -17.90
N VAL A 216 10.10 5.19 -17.91
CA VAL A 216 8.85 4.62 -17.40
C VAL A 216 7.72 4.90 -18.40
N HIS A 217 6.97 3.85 -18.73
CA HIS A 217 5.80 3.87 -19.59
C HIS A 217 4.57 3.39 -18.82
N HIS A 218 3.39 3.93 -19.14
CA HIS A 218 2.14 3.60 -18.43
C HIS A 218 1.13 2.94 -19.36
N ALA A 219 1.01 1.63 -19.22
CA ALA A 219 0.02 0.84 -19.93
C ALA A 219 -1.40 1.09 -19.39
N LEU A 220 -2.42 0.73 -20.16
CA LEU A 220 -3.83 0.85 -19.80
C LEU A 220 -4.10 0.19 -18.44
N ASN A 221 -4.95 0.84 -17.63
CA ASN A 221 -5.43 0.24 -16.39
C ASN A 221 -6.47 -0.84 -16.74
N PRO A 222 -6.24 -2.12 -16.38
CA PRO A 222 -7.18 -3.21 -16.64
C PRO A 222 -8.33 -3.21 -15.63
N ASP A 223 -9.07 -2.10 -15.57
CA ASP A 223 -10.20 -1.89 -14.66
C ASP A 223 -11.45 -2.59 -15.21
N PRO A 224 -11.97 -3.63 -14.53
CA PRO A 224 -13.16 -4.37 -14.96
C PRO A 224 -14.44 -3.52 -15.04
N TYR A 225 -14.46 -2.41 -14.31
CA TYR A 225 -15.65 -1.59 -14.13
C TYR A 225 -15.63 -0.32 -14.99
N ARG A 226 -14.54 0.45 -14.97
CA ARG A 226 -14.45 1.73 -15.69
C ARG A 226 -13.62 1.65 -16.97
N GLY A 227 -12.88 0.57 -17.16
CA GLY A 227 -11.96 0.45 -18.28
C GLY A 227 -12.67 0.11 -19.60
N ALA A 228 -11.98 0.38 -20.71
CA ALA A 228 -12.52 0.29 -22.07
C ALA A 228 -12.95 -1.14 -22.48
N PHE A 229 -12.42 -2.17 -21.84
CA PHE A 229 -12.64 -3.57 -22.21
C PHE A 229 -13.35 -4.39 -21.12
N GLY A 230 -13.88 -3.76 -20.07
CA GLY A 230 -14.57 -4.45 -18.98
C GLY A 230 -13.67 -5.52 -18.34
N SER A 231 -14.19 -6.72 -18.07
CA SER A 231 -13.44 -7.82 -17.45
C SER A 231 -12.50 -8.60 -18.40
N ASP A 232 -12.27 -8.13 -19.62
CA ASP A 232 -11.42 -8.82 -20.61
C ASP A 232 -9.94 -8.41 -20.46
N GLY A 233 -9.22 -9.10 -19.58
CA GLY A 233 -7.82 -8.79 -19.24
C GLY A 233 -6.86 -8.92 -20.43
N GLU A 234 -7.05 -9.89 -21.32
CA GLU A 234 -6.20 -10.08 -22.50
C GLU A 234 -6.26 -8.89 -23.46
N LYS A 235 -7.44 -8.24 -23.59
CA LYS A 235 -7.56 -7.02 -24.40
C LYS A 235 -6.75 -5.85 -23.84
N TYR A 236 -6.70 -5.67 -22.52
CA TYR A 236 -5.81 -4.68 -21.93
C TYR A 236 -4.35 -5.07 -22.08
N ALA A 237 -4.01 -6.34 -21.91
CA ALA A 237 -2.63 -6.81 -21.97
C ALA A 237 -1.97 -6.52 -23.33
N ARG A 238 -2.73 -6.46 -24.43
CA ARG A 238 -2.18 -6.04 -25.75
C ARG A 238 -1.50 -4.67 -25.73
N ASP A 239 -1.94 -3.76 -24.86
CA ASP A 239 -1.30 -2.44 -24.71
C ASP A 239 0.12 -2.54 -24.12
N ILE A 240 0.44 -3.62 -23.41
CA ILE A 240 1.83 -3.91 -23.00
C ILE A 240 2.70 -4.14 -24.23
N GLN A 241 2.25 -4.96 -25.18
CA GLN A 241 3.00 -5.20 -26.42
C GLN A 241 3.10 -3.93 -27.26
N GLU A 242 2.02 -3.16 -27.41
CA GLU A 242 2.06 -1.87 -28.12
C GLU A 242 3.02 -0.88 -27.45
N THR A 243 3.06 -0.84 -26.12
CA THR A 243 4.02 -0.01 -25.36
C THR A 243 5.46 -0.44 -25.63
N ILE A 244 5.73 -1.74 -25.71
CA ILE A 244 7.07 -2.27 -26.04
C ILE A 244 7.46 -1.91 -27.48
N ASP A 245 6.56 -2.11 -28.44
CA ASP A 245 6.84 -1.94 -29.86
C ASP A 245 7.02 -0.48 -30.27
N TYR A 246 6.23 0.43 -29.67
CA TYR A 246 6.17 1.84 -30.09
C TYR A 246 6.68 2.82 -29.03
N GLY A 247 6.80 2.41 -27.77
CA GLY A 247 7.28 3.23 -26.67
C GLY A 247 8.73 2.97 -26.27
N THR A 248 9.30 1.81 -26.61
CA THR A 248 10.65 1.41 -26.19
C THR A 248 11.53 0.98 -27.36
N THR A 249 12.69 0.42 -27.06
CA THR A 249 13.62 -0.15 -28.06
C THR A 249 13.23 -1.58 -28.49
N GLY A 250 12.01 -2.04 -28.17
CA GLY A 250 11.60 -3.44 -28.30
C GLY A 250 12.09 -4.33 -27.15
N ARG A 251 12.77 -3.75 -26.15
CA ARG A 251 13.18 -4.40 -24.90
C ARG A 251 12.82 -3.53 -23.71
N VAL A 252 12.58 -4.18 -22.57
CA VAL A 252 12.27 -3.52 -21.30
C VAL A 252 13.06 -4.13 -20.17
N ALA A 253 13.32 -3.33 -19.14
CA ALA A 253 13.90 -3.81 -17.89
C ALA A 253 12.91 -4.66 -17.11
N GLY A 254 11.65 -4.26 -17.13
CA GLY A 254 10.61 -5.02 -16.47
C GLY A 254 9.27 -4.31 -16.44
N PHE A 255 8.33 -5.00 -15.81
CA PHE A 255 6.97 -4.56 -15.57
C PHE A 255 6.69 -4.61 -14.08
N ILE A 256 6.15 -3.54 -13.51
CA ILE A 256 5.73 -3.46 -12.11
C ILE A 256 4.23 -3.25 -12.00
N SER A 257 3.58 -4.06 -11.16
CA SER A 257 2.15 -3.93 -10.89
C SER A 257 1.80 -4.37 -9.47
N GLU A 258 0.84 -3.67 -8.89
CA GLU A 258 0.06 -4.17 -7.75
C GLU A 258 -0.85 -5.30 -8.25
N ALA A 259 -1.09 -6.34 -7.45
CA ALA A 259 -2.10 -7.36 -7.77
C ALA A 259 -3.54 -6.83 -7.64
N ILE A 260 -3.72 -5.85 -6.74
CA ILE A 260 -4.93 -5.06 -6.53
C ILE A 260 -4.44 -3.63 -6.31
N GLN A 261 -4.87 -2.67 -7.15
CA GLN A 261 -4.41 -1.28 -7.01
C GLN A 261 -5.03 -0.65 -5.76
N GLY A 262 -4.22 -0.42 -4.73
CA GLY A 262 -4.67 0.03 -3.41
C GLY A 262 -5.07 1.50 -3.41
N VAL A 263 -4.08 2.40 -3.54
CA VAL A 263 -4.32 3.85 -3.59
C VAL A 263 -5.18 4.25 -4.79
N GLY A 264 -5.12 3.46 -5.87
CA GLY A 264 -5.97 3.61 -7.06
C GLY A 264 -7.47 3.35 -6.84
N GLY A 265 -7.89 2.99 -5.62
CA GLY A 265 -9.30 2.81 -5.27
C GLY A 265 -9.69 1.36 -5.00
N ILE A 266 -8.74 0.50 -4.61
CA ILE A 266 -8.96 -0.93 -4.35
C ILE A 266 -9.54 -1.62 -5.60
N VAL A 267 -8.81 -1.51 -6.71
CA VAL A 267 -9.22 -2.01 -8.02
C VAL A 267 -8.58 -3.38 -8.27
N GLU A 268 -9.41 -4.43 -8.31
CA GLU A 268 -9.00 -5.75 -8.82
C GLU A 268 -8.75 -5.66 -10.32
N LEU A 269 -7.67 -6.28 -10.81
CA LEU A 269 -7.36 -6.30 -12.24
C LEU A 269 -8.33 -7.23 -13.00
N ALA A 270 -8.58 -6.91 -14.27
CA ALA A 270 -9.36 -7.76 -15.16
C ALA A 270 -8.77 -9.17 -15.26
N PRO A 271 -9.58 -10.24 -15.10
CA PRO A 271 -9.12 -11.61 -15.17
C PRO A 271 -8.29 -11.91 -16.43
N GLY A 272 -7.20 -12.66 -16.26
CA GLY A 272 -6.28 -13.02 -17.34
C GLY A 272 -5.25 -11.94 -17.70
N TYR A 273 -5.33 -10.74 -17.12
CA TYR A 273 -4.40 -9.65 -17.43
C TYR A 273 -2.93 -9.97 -17.06
N LEU A 274 -2.63 -10.29 -15.80
CA LEU A 274 -1.24 -10.51 -15.36
C LEU A 274 -0.58 -11.69 -16.08
N PRO A 275 -1.22 -12.86 -16.27
CA PRO A 275 -0.62 -13.94 -17.06
C PRO A 275 -0.20 -13.50 -18.46
N ALA A 276 -1.09 -12.79 -19.18
CA ALA A 276 -0.80 -12.29 -20.52
C ALA A 276 0.30 -11.22 -20.54
N ALA A 277 0.25 -10.27 -19.59
CA ALA A 277 1.27 -9.23 -19.46
C ALA A 277 2.66 -9.81 -19.15
N TYR A 278 2.75 -10.77 -18.23
CA TYR A 278 4.04 -11.39 -17.85
C TYR A 278 4.66 -12.15 -19.03
N ASP A 279 3.86 -12.86 -19.82
CA ASP A 279 4.34 -13.54 -21.03
C ASP A 279 4.93 -12.55 -22.04
N MET A 280 4.25 -11.45 -22.32
CA MET A 280 4.73 -10.40 -23.23
C MET A 280 6.02 -9.74 -22.74
N VAL A 281 6.08 -9.40 -21.45
CA VAL A 281 7.26 -8.74 -20.84
C VAL A 281 8.48 -9.66 -20.88
N ARG A 282 8.31 -10.95 -20.56
CA ARG A 282 9.39 -11.94 -20.59
C ARG A 282 9.89 -12.21 -22.01
N LYS A 283 8.99 -12.24 -23.01
CA LYS A 283 9.37 -12.32 -24.44
C LYS A 283 10.23 -11.12 -24.89
N ALA A 284 10.00 -9.94 -24.31
CA ALA A 284 10.83 -8.75 -24.52
C ALA A 284 12.10 -8.70 -23.65
N GLY A 285 12.39 -9.75 -22.88
CA GLY A 285 13.57 -9.87 -22.02
C GLY A 285 13.48 -9.14 -20.67
N GLY A 286 12.28 -8.69 -20.28
CA GLY A 286 12.04 -7.98 -19.02
C GLY A 286 11.72 -8.90 -17.84
N LEU A 287 11.86 -8.38 -16.63
CA LEU A 287 11.42 -9.03 -15.39
C LEU A 287 10.02 -8.58 -14.96
N CYS A 288 9.28 -9.44 -14.30
CA CYS A 288 7.96 -9.17 -13.74
C CYS A 288 8.05 -8.92 -12.23
N ILE A 289 7.64 -7.74 -11.78
CA ILE A 289 7.72 -7.27 -10.39
C ILE A 289 6.30 -7.19 -9.82
N ALA A 290 6.03 -7.99 -8.79
CA ALA A 290 4.79 -7.89 -8.03
C ALA A 290 4.96 -6.91 -6.85
N ASP A 291 4.24 -5.80 -6.88
CA ASP A 291 4.13 -4.87 -5.77
C ASP A 291 3.06 -5.36 -4.78
N GLU A 292 3.52 -6.08 -3.76
CA GLU A 292 2.69 -6.65 -2.69
C GLU A 292 2.71 -5.79 -1.43
N VAL A 293 3.12 -4.52 -1.54
CA VAL A 293 3.22 -3.60 -0.40
C VAL A 293 1.86 -3.46 0.31
N GLN A 294 0.75 -3.49 -0.42
CA GLN A 294 -0.59 -3.34 0.17
C GLN A 294 -1.46 -4.60 0.11
N ALA A 295 -1.37 -5.38 -0.96
CA ALA A 295 -2.20 -6.56 -1.17
C ALA A 295 -1.63 -7.84 -0.54
N GLY A 296 -0.34 -7.85 -0.19
CA GLY A 296 0.32 -9.02 0.36
C GLY A 296 0.04 -9.25 1.84
N VAL A 297 0.77 -10.22 2.41
CA VAL A 297 0.76 -10.54 3.84
C VAL A 297 -0.63 -10.95 4.32
N ALA A 298 -1.22 -11.92 3.63
CA ALA A 298 -2.52 -12.53 3.94
C ALA A 298 -3.72 -11.56 3.92
N ARG A 299 -3.54 -10.33 3.41
CA ARG A 299 -4.58 -9.30 3.37
C ARG A 299 -5.83 -9.77 2.66
N THR A 300 -5.67 -10.35 1.47
CA THR A 300 -6.79 -10.78 0.60
C THR A 300 -7.52 -12.02 1.11
N GLY A 301 -7.00 -12.66 2.17
CA GLY A 301 -7.54 -13.85 2.81
C GLY A 301 -7.40 -15.15 2.00
N SER A 302 -7.84 -15.16 0.74
CA SER A 302 -7.75 -16.37 -0.10
C SER A 302 -6.33 -16.84 -0.36
N HIS A 303 -5.37 -15.92 -0.34
CA HIS A 303 -3.96 -16.16 -0.64
C HIS A 303 -3.06 -15.36 0.30
N PHE A 304 -1.78 -15.75 0.41
CA PHE A 304 -0.83 -15.01 1.22
C PHE A 304 -0.32 -13.78 0.47
N TRP A 305 -0.11 -13.91 -0.85
CA TRP A 305 0.24 -12.82 -1.75
C TRP A 305 -0.86 -12.59 -2.79
N GLY A 306 -1.09 -11.34 -3.18
CA GLY A 306 -2.12 -10.98 -4.16
C GLY A 306 -1.89 -11.62 -5.54
N PHE A 307 -0.63 -11.73 -5.98
CA PHE A 307 -0.27 -12.31 -7.28
C PHE A 307 -0.67 -13.78 -7.41
N GLU A 308 -0.77 -14.52 -6.29
CA GLU A 308 -1.18 -15.93 -6.28
C GLU A 308 -2.63 -16.06 -6.77
N GLY A 309 -3.50 -15.14 -6.33
CA GLY A 309 -4.89 -15.06 -6.79
C GLY A 309 -5.03 -14.70 -8.27
N GLN A 310 -3.97 -14.20 -8.90
CA GLN A 310 -3.89 -13.91 -10.34
C GLN A 310 -3.26 -15.06 -11.14
N GLY A 311 -2.84 -16.14 -10.46
CA GLY A 311 -2.28 -17.34 -11.10
C GLY A 311 -0.90 -17.12 -11.74
N VAL A 312 -0.11 -16.17 -11.23
CA VAL A 312 1.23 -15.86 -11.76
C VAL A 312 2.32 -16.02 -10.71
N ILE A 313 3.55 -16.29 -11.14
CA ILE A 313 4.75 -16.24 -10.29
C ILE A 313 5.64 -15.11 -10.83
N PRO A 314 5.88 -14.05 -10.04
CA PRO A 314 6.77 -12.94 -10.43
C PRO A 314 8.24 -13.33 -10.34
N ASP A 315 9.10 -12.49 -10.91
CA ASP A 315 10.56 -12.62 -10.81
C ASP A 315 11.11 -11.88 -9.58
N ILE A 316 10.41 -10.81 -9.16
CA ILE A 316 10.70 -10.00 -7.97
C ILE A 316 9.40 -9.68 -7.23
N VAL A 317 9.39 -9.78 -5.90
CA VAL A 317 8.27 -9.36 -5.05
C VAL A 317 8.73 -8.24 -4.13
N THR A 318 7.96 -7.16 -4.01
CA THR A 318 8.22 -6.10 -3.04
C THR A 318 7.12 -6.05 -1.98
N MET A 319 7.49 -5.75 -0.74
CA MET A 319 6.55 -5.70 0.39
C MET A 319 6.99 -4.70 1.45
N ALA A 320 6.03 -4.19 2.22
CA ALA A 320 6.25 -3.35 3.41
C ALA A 320 4.97 -3.42 4.27
N LYS A 321 4.56 -2.32 4.91
CA LYS A 321 3.27 -2.19 5.62
C LYS A 321 2.99 -3.37 6.55
N GLY A 322 2.14 -4.30 6.12
CA GLY A 322 1.73 -5.49 6.87
C GLY A 322 2.89 -6.31 7.42
N ILE A 323 4.04 -6.40 6.73
CA ILE A 323 5.19 -7.18 7.23
C ILE A 323 5.79 -6.63 8.53
N GLY A 324 5.51 -5.37 8.89
CA GLY A 324 6.01 -4.73 10.11
C GLY A 324 4.94 -4.41 11.15
N ASN A 325 3.65 -4.56 10.83
CA ASN A 325 2.52 -4.17 11.67
C ASN A 325 2.69 -2.77 12.33
N GLY A 326 3.20 -1.80 11.57
CA GLY A 326 3.47 -0.43 12.04
C GLY A 326 4.94 -0.09 12.29
N ILE A 327 5.82 -1.09 12.41
CA ILE A 327 7.27 -0.87 12.47
C ILE A 327 7.84 -0.64 11.06
N PRO A 328 8.72 0.36 10.85
CA PRO A 328 9.31 0.63 9.54
C PRO A 328 10.16 -0.53 9.04
N ILE A 329 9.66 -1.25 8.04
CA ILE A 329 10.38 -2.29 7.32
C ILE A 329 9.77 -2.49 5.94
N GLY A 330 10.64 -2.63 4.94
CA GLY A 330 10.32 -3.09 3.60
C GLY A 330 11.21 -4.28 3.24
N ALA A 331 10.83 -5.02 2.20
CA ALA A 331 11.64 -6.10 1.67
C ALA A 331 11.44 -6.28 0.16
N VAL A 332 12.48 -6.78 -0.48
CA VAL A 332 12.47 -7.30 -1.85
C VAL A 332 12.86 -8.76 -1.78
N VAL A 333 12.08 -9.64 -2.41
CA VAL A 333 12.42 -11.05 -2.57
C VAL A 333 12.57 -11.38 -4.05
N THR A 334 13.65 -12.06 -4.40
CA THR A 334 13.99 -12.43 -5.77
C THR A 334 14.73 -13.77 -5.80
N THR A 335 14.98 -14.30 -7.00
CA THR A 335 15.79 -15.50 -7.18
C THR A 335 17.29 -15.24 -6.93
N PRO A 336 18.08 -16.27 -6.57
CA PRO A 336 19.53 -16.19 -6.48
C PRO A 336 20.20 -15.74 -7.78
N GLU A 337 19.63 -16.09 -8.93
CA GLU A 337 20.15 -15.69 -10.24
C GLU A 337 20.08 -14.17 -10.41
N ILE A 338 18.89 -13.59 -10.21
CA ILE A 338 18.66 -12.15 -10.34
C ILE A 338 19.45 -11.39 -9.28
N ALA A 339 19.49 -11.88 -8.03
CA ALA A 339 20.21 -11.23 -6.93
C ALA A 339 21.71 -11.02 -7.19
N LYS A 340 22.35 -11.87 -8.01
CA LYS A 340 23.78 -11.76 -8.33
C LYS A 340 24.17 -10.42 -8.96
N VAL A 341 23.23 -9.69 -9.57
CA VAL A 341 23.57 -8.40 -10.21
C VAL A 341 24.05 -7.36 -9.21
N LEU A 342 23.58 -7.44 -7.96
CA LEU A 342 23.99 -6.52 -6.90
C LEU A 342 25.41 -6.81 -6.40
N THR A 343 25.95 -8.02 -6.60
CA THR A 343 27.34 -8.33 -6.20
C THR A 343 28.39 -7.65 -7.06
N ARG A 344 27.97 -7.01 -8.16
CA ARG A 344 28.82 -6.15 -8.98
C ARG A 344 29.36 -4.95 -8.19
N ARG A 345 28.73 -4.56 -7.06
CA ARG A 345 29.15 -3.50 -6.13
C ARG A 345 28.81 -3.88 -4.69
N SER A 346 29.27 -3.10 -3.71
CA SER A 346 28.77 -3.22 -2.34
C SER A 346 27.42 -2.52 -2.22
N TYR A 347 26.37 -3.27 -1.87
CA TYR A 347 25.03 -2.73 -1.65
C TYR A 347 24.49 -3.16 -0.28
N PHE A 348 24.15 -2.18 0.56
CA PHE A 348 23.39 -2.37 1.80
C PHE A 348 22.73 -1.03 2.19
N ASN A 349 21.70 -1.09 3.03
CA ASN A 349 21.09 0.08 3.65
C ASN A 349 21.52 0.11 5.12
N THR A 350 21.85 1.29 5.66
CA THR A 350 22.23 1.43 7.07
C THR A 350 21.18 0.83 7.99
N PHE A 351 19.89 1.11 7.76
CA PHE A 351 18.80 0.64 8.63
C PHE A 351 18.02 -0.56 8.08
N GLY A 352 18.17 -0.87 6.78
CA GLY A 352 17.57 -2.06 6.20
C GLY A 352 18.03 -3.31 6.93
N GLY A 353 17.08 -4.12 7.41
CA GLY A 353 17.38 -5.28 8.25
C GLY A 353 17.67 -4.92 9.71
N ASN A 354 17.13 -3.81 10.21
CA ASN A 354 17.24 -3.45 11.62
C ASN A 354 16.77 -4.61 12.54
N PRO A 355 17.56 -5.05 13.54
CA PRO A 355 17.22 -6.20 14.37
C PRO A 355 15.85 -6.11 15.07
N VAL A 356 15.47 -4.92 15.57
CA VAL A 356 14.17 -4.69 16.21
C VAL A 356 13.05 -4.85 15.20
N SER A 357 13.24 -4.33 13.99
CA SER A 357 12.24 -4.38 12.92
C SER A 357 12.08 -5.79 12.36
N THR A 358 13.16 -6.55 12.21
CA THR A 358 13.09 -7.95 11.76
C THR A 358 12.53 -8.88 12.85
N ALA A 359 12.83 -8.63 14.12
CA ALA A 359 12.18 -9.34 15.23
C ALA A 359 10.67 -9.08 15.28
N ALA A 360 10.24 -7.83 15.06
CA ALA A 360 8.84 -7.47 14.94
C ALA A 360 8.16 -8.19 13.75
N GLY A 361 8.77 -8.14 12.57
CA GLY A 361 8.23 -8.79 11.37
C GLY A 361 8.14 -10.31 11.50
N HIS A 362 9.12 -10.95 12.13
CA HIS A 362 9.05 -12.38 12.42
C HIS A 362 7.91 -12.70 13.40
N ALA A 363 7.70 -11.87 14.43
CA ALA A 363 6.55 -12.02 15.32
C ALA A 363 5.22 -11.85 14.58
N VAL A 364 5.13 -10.92 13.63
CA VAL A 364 3.94 -10.74 12.77
C VAL A 364 3.62 -12.02 12.00
N LEU A 365 4.60 -12.65 11.35
CA LEU A 365 4.36 -13.92 10.64
C LEU A 365 3.85 -15.02 11.57
N LYS A 366 4.40 -15.12 12.79
CA LYS A 366 3.94 -16.07 13.80
C LYS A 366 2.51 -15.79 14.25
N VAL A 367 2.15 -14.53 14.46
CA VAL A 367 0.78 -14.13 14.85
C VAL A 367 -0.22 -14.44 13.74
N LEU A 368 0.10 -14.12 12.48
CA LEU A 368 -0.74 -14.44 11.32
C LEU A 368 -1.09 -15.93 11.27
N GLU A 369 -0.10 -16.80 11.54
CA GLU A 369 -0.28 -18.25 11.58
C GLU A 369 -1.03 -18.72 12.83
N LYS A 370 -0.55 -18.34 14.03
CA LYS A 370 -1.11 -18.73 15.33
C LYS A 370 -2.59 -18.37 15.45
N GLU A 371 -2.97 -17.17 15.01
CA GLU A 371 -4.33 -16.65 15.12
C GLU A 371 -5.15 -16.83 13.84
N LYS A 372 -4.60 -17.52 12.84
CA LYS A 372 -5.25 -17.79 11.55
C LYS A 372 -5.80 -16.53 10.90
N LEU A 373 -5.02 -15.44 10.92
CA LEU A 373 -5.49 -14.13 10.48
C LEU A 373 -5.79 -14.08 8.98
N GLN A 374 -5.15 -14.93 8.18
CA GLN A 374 -5.50 -15.12 6.77
C GLN A 374 -6.92 -15.67 6.59
N GLU A 375 -7.27 -16.73 7.34
CA GLU A 375 -8.62 -17.29 7.34
C GLU A 375 -9.63 -16.26 7.86
N ASN A 376 -9.29 -15.54 8.92
CA ASN A 376 -10.12 -14.46 9.44
C ASN A 376 -10.36 -13.35 8.39
N ALA A 377 -9.32 -12.92 7.67
CA ALA A 377 -9.45 -11.94 6.59
C ALA A 377 -10.41 -12.46 5.50
N PHE A 378 -10.29 -13.73 5.10
CA PHE A 378 -11.21 -14.34 4.15
C PHE A 378 -12.67 -14.35 4.65
N VAL A 379 -12.90 -14.77 5.90
CA VAL A 379 -14.25 -14.85 6.49
C VAL A 379 -14.88 -13.46 6.64
N VAL A 380 -14.17 -12.51 7.25
CA VAL A 380 -14.69 -11.16 7.53
C VAL A 380 -14.81 -10.35 6.24
N GLY A 381 -13.83 -10.45 5.33
CA GLY A 381 -13.85 -9.80 4.03
C GLY A 381 -15.01 -10.30 3.16
N SER A 382 -15.24 -11.62 3.12
CA SER A 382 -16.38 -12.21 2.41
C SER A 382 -17.71 -11.72 2.98
N TYR A 383 -17.85 -11.69 4.30
CA TYR A 383 -19.05 -11.17 4.96
C TYR A 383 -19.29 -9.68 4.63
N LEU A 384 -18.25 -8.84 4.72
CA LEU A 384 -18.35 -7.42 4.40
C LEU A 384 -18.77 -7.22 2.94
N LYS A 385 -18.17 -7.98 2.02
CA LYS A 385 -18.50 -7.96 0.59
C LYS A 385 -19.95 -8.36 0.33
N GLU A 386 -20.44 -9.42 0.97
CA GLU A 386 -21.85 -9.82 0.91
C GLU A 386 -22.78 -8.69 1.36
N LYS A 387 -22.48 -8.03 2.48
CA LYS A 387 -23.32 -6.92 2.99
C LYS A 387 -23.27 -5.68 2.11
N LEU A 388 -22.12 -5.35 1.55
CA LEU A 388 -21.97 -4.24 0.60
C LEU A 388 -22.75 -4.52 -0.69
N ASN A 389 -22.76 -5.76 -1.17
CA ASN A 389 -23.59 -6.19 -2.30
C ASN A 389 -25.08 -6.03 -2.02
N ALA A 390 -25.54 -6.47 -0.85
CA ALA A 390 -26.94 -6.30 -0.46
C ALA A 390 -27.35 -4.82 -0.32
N LEU A 391 -26.41 -3.94 0.05
CA LEU A 391 -26.66 -2.49 0.09
C LEU A 391 -26.72 -1.87 -1.32
N LYS A 392 -25.93 -2.36 -2.26
CA LYS A 392 -25.94 -1.92 -3.67
C LYS A 392 -27.32 -2.09 -4.31
N GLU A 393 -28.05 -3.15 -3.97
CA GLU A 393 -29.43 -3.39 -4.43
C GLU A 393 -30.44 -2.35 -3.91
N LYS A 394 -30.14 -1.69 -2.78
CA LYS A 394 -31.04 -0.74 -2.12
C LYS A 394 -30.71 0.72 -2.42
N HIS A 395 -29.50 1.00 -2.90
CA HIS A 395 -28.98 2.35 -3.08
C HIS A 395 -28.27 2.50 -4.43
N ASP A 396 -28.93 3.11 -5.40
CA ASP A 396 -28.39 3.34 -6.76
C ASP A 396 -27.05 4.10 -6.75
N GLN A 397 -26.85 4.98 -5.76
CA GLN A 397 -25.61 5.73 -5.59
C GLN A 397 -24.41 4.83 -5.27
N LEU A 398 -24.63 3.71 -4.55
CA LEU A 398 -23.58 2.73 -4.24
C LEU A 398 -23.23 1.87 -5.46
N SER A 399 -24.14 1.72 -6.41
CA SER A 399 -23.85 1.01 -7.66
C SER A 399 -22.75 1.69 -8.49
N ALA A 400 -22.52 2.99 -8.35
CA ALA A 400 -21.43 3.68 -9.06
C ALA A 400 -20.04 3.52 -8.40
N THR A 401 -19.99 3.25 -7.09
CA THR A 401 -18.74 3.20 -6.30
C THR A 401 -18.31 1.76 -5.98
N LEU A 402 -19.27 0.84 -5.94
CA LEU A 402 -19.09 -0.59 -5.67
C LEU A 402 -19.21 -1.42 -6.97
N GLY A 403 -18.60 -0.98 -8.07
CA GLY A 403 -18.51 -1.74 -9.33
C GLY A 403 -19.85 -2.14 -9.98
N GLY A 404 -20.73 -1.18 -10.30
CA GLY A 404 -22.07 -1.35 -10.89
C GLY A 404 -22.25 -2.49 -11.90
N LYS A 405 -23.38 -3.21 -11.78
CA LYS A 405 -23.83 -4.41 -12.55
C LYS A 405 -22.83 -5.55 -12.78
N ALA A 406 -21.53 -5.36 -12.60
CA ALA A 406 -20.58 -6.42 -12.39
C ALA A 406 -20.84 -7.01 -11.00
N SER A 407 -21.04 -8.33 -10.96
CA SER A 407 -21.00 -9.08 -9.73
C SER A 407 -19.60 -8.90 -9.13
N PHE A 408 -19.55 -8.67 -7.83
CA PHE A 408 -18.34 -8.72 -7.04
C PHE A 408 -17.88 -10.19 -6.96
N SER A 409 -17.38 -10.75 -8.05
CA SER A 409 -17.09 -12.18 -8.19
C SER A 409 -15.71 -12.61 -7.71
N GLY A 410 -14.83 -11.67 -7.33
CA GLY A 410 -13.48 -11.97 -6.81
C GLY A 410 -13.49 -12.48 -5.37
N SER A 411 -12.55 -13.33 -5.00
CA SER A 411 -12.34 -13.87 -3.64
C SER A 411 -11.38 -13.03 -2.78
N SER A 412 -11.11 -11.78 -3.17
CA SER A 412 -10.02 -10.95 -2.67
C SER A 412 -10.51 -9.68 -1.98
N TRP A 413 -10.56 -9.68 -0.64
CA TRP A 413 -10.60 -8.49 0.23
C TRP A 413 -9.77 -8.75 1.48
#